data_AF-A0A9P6TS32-F1
#
_entry.id   AF-A0A9P6TS32-F1
#
_cell.length_a   1.000
_cell.length_b   1.000
_cell.length_c   1.000
_cell.angle_alpha   90.00
_cell.angle_beta   90.00
_cell.angle_gamma   90.00
#
_symmetry.space_group_name_H-M   'P 1'
#
loop_
_entity.id
_entity.type
_entity.pdbx_description
1 polymer ?
#
loop_
_entity_poly.entity_id
_entity_poly.type
_entity_poly.pdbx_seq_one_letter_code
_entity_poly.pdbx_strand_id
1 'polypeptide(L)'
;MSPRILAINGPNLNLLGTREPRTYGSTTLVEIEQALSDKAAAAGAMLSCFQSNHEGEIIERIHQARDEQIGFLLINPAAFTHTSVAIRDAIAATGIPFVEIHLSNVHRREAFRHVSCFSDLAEGVICGLGWRGYLNTKLRYSGPGPDAASIWGPPMDLRKLKTLIDLVSESGISELEVTEGEGKVRIVKNAAPVYLSSQAQYAPAPQVIGAPGAPAAAQTESGSPAAPATATPQGHVVTSPMVGTFYRAPSPGADPFAQVGDSVKEGQTICIIEAMKLLNEIEADKAGVIKEILAENGQAVEYGQPLFVIG
;
A
#
# COMPACT_ATOMS: atom_id res chain seq x y z
N MET A 1 28.56 -26.48 -11.60
CA MET A 1 27.34 -26.24 -12.40
C MET A 1 26.96 -24.78 -12.26
N SER A 2 26.32 -24.18 -13.26
CA SER A 2 25.80 -22.82 -13.16
C SER A 2 24.74 -22.73 -12.05
N PRO A 3 24.75 -21.68 -11.20
CA PRO A 3 23.72 -21.47 -10.19
C PRO A 3 22.33 -21.42 -10.83
N ARG A 4 21.35 -22.11 -10.27
CA ARG A 4 19.96 -22.13 -10.75
C ARG A 4 19.08 -21.33 -9.79
N ILE A 5 18.39 -20.34 -10.31
CA ILE A 5 17.56 -19.40 -9.56
C ILE A 5 16.12 -19.48 -10.08
N LEU A 6 15.16 -19.42 -9.18
CA LEU A 6 13.75 -19.32 -9.51
C LEU A 6 13.18 -18.01 -8.98
N ALA A 7 12.61 -17.20 -9.88
CA ALA A 7 11.80 -16.06 -9.52
C ALA A 7 10.32 -16.47 -9.43
N ILE A 8 9.68 -16.23 -8.29
CA ILE A 8 8.25 -16.52 -8.05
C ILE A 8 7.52 -15.21 -7.80
N ASN A 9 6.45 -14.99 -8.57
CA ASN A 9 5.61 -13.82 -8.51
C ASN A 9 4.18 -14.23 -8.11
N GLY A 10 3.71 -13.69 -7.00
CA GLY A 10 2.39 -13.96 -6.45
C GLY A 10 1.23 -13.29 -7.22
N PRO A 11 0.05 -13.22 -6.58
CA PRO A 11 -1.17 -12.80 -7.23
C PRO A 11 -1.13 -11.33 -7.66
N ASN A 12 -1.84 -11.05 -8.77
CA ASN A 12 -2.01 -9.74 -9.40
C ASN A 12 -0.74 -9.12 -10.02
N LEU A 13 0.44 -9.72 -9.85
CA LEU A 13 1.66 -9.19 -10.48
C LEU A 13 1.64 -9.34 -12.01
N ASN A 14 0.84 -10.27 -12.54
CA ASN A 14 0.55 -10.35 -13.98
C ASN A 14 -0.15 -9.10 -14.54
N LEU A 15 -0.74 -8.25 -13.70
CA LEU A 15 -1.43 -7.03 -14.10
C LEU A 15 -0.52 -5.79 -14.14
N LEU A 16 0.77 -5.93 -13.80
CA LEU A 16 1.75 -4.84 -13.86
C LEU A 16 1.79 -4.20 -15.25
N GLY A 17 1.94 -2.88 -15.29
CA GLY A 17 1.91 -2.07 -16.52
C GLY A 17 0.51 -1.79 -17.08
N THR A 18 -0.53 -2.52 -16.65
CA THR A 18 -1.93 -2.30 -17.10
C THR A 18 -2.82 -1.68 -16.04
N ARG A 19 -2.51 -1.88 -14.75
CA ARG A 19 -3.29 -1.37 -13.61
C ARG A 19 -2.53 -0.31 -12.83
N GLU A 20 -3.20 0.80 -12.50
CA GLU A 20 -2.69 1.89 -11.65
C GLU A 20 -1.25 2.37 -12.00
N PRO A 21 -0.98 2.81 -13.26
CA PRO A 21 0.38 3.10 -13.72
C PRO A 21 1.11 4.19 -12.91
N ARG A 22 0.35 5.07 -12.25
CA ARG A 22 0.91 6.13 -11.40
C ARG A 22 1.53 5.59 -10.10
N THR A 23 1.10 4.42 -9.63
CA THR A 23 1.55 3.81 -8.36
C THR A 23 2.66 2.77 -8.58
N TYR A 24 2.53 1.94 -9.62
CA TYR A 24 3.46 0.82 -9.87
C TYR A 24 4.38 1.01 -11.08
N GLY A 25 4.18 2.08 -11.86
CA GLY A 25 4.89 2.35 -13.10
C GLY A 25 4.25 1.66 -14.31
N SER A 26 4.81 1.92 -15.49
CA SER A 26 4.40 1.29 -16.76
C SER A 26 5.09 -0.04 -17.04
N THR A 27 6.07 -0.43 -16.21
CA THR A 27 6.85 -1.66 -16.40
C THR A 27 5.97 -2.88 -16.16
N THR A 28 5.89 -3.75 -17.17
CA THR A 28 5.15 -5.01 -17.13
C THR A 28 5.96 -6.12 -16.46
N LEU A 29 5.30 -7.17 -15.99
CA LEU A 29 6.01 -8.31 -15.40
C LEU A 29 6.98 -8.96 -16.39
N VAL A 30 6.60 -9.06 -17.66
CA VAL A 30 7.44 -9.60 -18.74
C VAL A 30 8.75 -8.81 -18.88
N GLU A 31 8.69 -7.48 -18.81
CA GLU A 31 9.89 -6.63 -18.87
C GLU A 31 10.79 -6.82 -17.65
N ILE A 32 10.21 -7.03 -16.46
CA ILE A 32 10.97 -7.32 -15.23
C ILE A 32 11.68 -8.66 -15.36
N GLU A 33 10.97 -9.69 -15.81
CA GLU A 33 11.51 -11.04 -16.00
C GLU A 33 12.63 -11.05 -17.05
N GLN A 34 12.46 -10.30 -18.14
CA GLN A 34 13.51 -10.14 -19.15
C GLN A 34 14.76 -9.46 -18.57
N ALA A 35 14.60 -8.34 -17.87
CA ALA A 35 15.72 -7.63 -17.26
C ALA A 35 16.45 -8.48 -16.21
N LEU A 36 15.71 -9.30 -15.45
CA LEU A 36 16.27 -10.23 -14.48
C LEU A 36 17.01 -11.38 -15.18
N SER A 37 16.47 -11.89 -16.28
CA SER A 37 17.10 -12.93 -17.11
C SER A 37 18.43 -12.45 -17.69
N ASP A 38 18.45 -11.24 -18.25
CA ASP A 38 19.68 -10.62 -18.79
C ASP A 38 20.74 -10.47 -17.70
N LYS A 39 20.34 -10.03 -16.50
CA LYS A 39 21.24 -9.93 -15.35
C LYS A 39 21.76 -11.29 -14.88
N ALA A 40 20.90 -12.31 -14.82
CA ALA A 40 21.30 -13.66 -14.42
C ALA A 40 22.29 -14.27 -15.42
N ALA A 41 22.02 -14.11 -16.72
CA ALA A 41 22.90 -14.55 -17.80
C ALA A 41 24.27 -13.85 -17.72
N ALA A 42 24.29 -12.54 -17.51
CA ALA A 42 25.53 -11.78 -17.32
C ALA A 42 26.33 -12.24 -16.08
N ALA A 43 25.66 -12.82 -15.08
CA ALA A 43 26.28 -13.39 -13.88
C ALA A 43 26.60 -14.89 -14.00
N GLY A 44 26.34 -15.53 -15.16
CA GLY A 44 26.59 -16.96 -15.37
C GLY A 44 25.60 -17.89 -14.65
N ALA A 45 24.44 -17.39 -14.25
CA ALA A 45 23.38 -18.13 -13.59
C ALA A 45 22.22 -18.45 -14.56
N MET A 46 21.51 -19.55 -14.29
CA MET A 46 20.28 -19.91 -14.98
C MET A 46 19.09 -19.38 -14.18
N LEU A 47 18.20 -18.64 -14.84
CA LEU A 47 16.97 -18.14 -14.25
C LEU A 47 15.75 -18.85 -14.83
N SER A 48 14.79 -19.17 -13.98
CA SER A 48 13.41 -19.48 -14.39
C SER A 48 12.47 -18.53 -13.68
N CYS A 49 11.41 -18.10 -14.35
CA CYS A 49 10.38 -17.22 -13.78
C CYS A 49 9.05 -17.97 -13.73
N PHE A 50 8.26 -17.72 -12.69
CA PHE A 50 6.95 -18.29 -12.49
C PHE A 50 6.02 -17.26 -11.85
N GLN A 51 4.79 -17.15 -12.35
CA GLN A 51 3.76 -16.31 -11.78
C GLN A 51 2.47 -17.12 -11.63
N SER A 52 1.79 -16.94 -10.50
CA SER A 52 0.42 -17.46 -10.34
C SER A 52 -0.41 -16.60 -9.40
N ASN A 53 -1.72 -16.62 -9.63
CA ASN A 53 -2.74 -16.06 -8.74
C ASN A 53 -3.24 -17.09 -7.71
N HIS A 54 -2.87 -18.36 -7.86
CA HIS A 54 -3.34 -19.47 -7.06
C HIS A 54 -2.26 -19.91 -6.07
N GLU A 55 -2.60 -19.91 -4.78
CA GLU A 55 -1.68 -20.30 -3.71
C GLU A 55 -1.11 -21.71 -3.91
N GLY A 56 -1.97 -22.68 -4.26
CA GLY A 56 -1.57 -24.07 -4.49
C GLY A 56 -0.54 -24.24 -5.61
N GLU A 57 -0.66 -23.50 -6.71
CA GLU A 57 0.30 -23.58 -7.82
C GLU A 57 1.67 -23.05 -7.42
N ILE A 58 1.74 -22.02 -6.56
CA ILE A 58 3.00 -21.52 -6.02
C ILE A 58 3.65 -22.58 -5.11
N ILE A 59 2.86 -23.23 -4.25
CA ILE A 59 3.33 -24.32 -3.38
C ILE A 59 3.90 -25.48 -4.21
N GLU A 60 3.16 -25.94 -5.23
CA GLU A 60 3.61 -26.99 -6.13
C GLU A 60 4.90 -26.61 -6.85
N ARG A 61 5.00 -25.36 -7.33
CA ARG A 61 6.20 -24.86 -7.98
C ARG A 61 7.42 -24.85 -7.06
N ILE A 62 7.23 -24.49 -5.79
CA ILE A 62 8.29 -24.51 -4.77
C ILE A 62 8.77 -25.94 -4.52
N HIS A 63 7.85 -26.90 -4.37
CA HIS A 63 8.22 -28.31 -4.21
C HIS A 63 9.02 -28.82 -5.41
N GLN A 64 8.57 -28.52 -6.62
CA GLN A 64 9.28 -28.90 -7.86
C GLN A 64 10.68 -28.26 -7.96
N ALA A 65 10.87 -27.05 -7.41
CA ALA A 65 12.16 -26.35 -7.43
C ALA A 65 13.27 -27.17 -6.76
N ARG A 66 12.93 -27.97 -5.73
CA ARG A 66 13.86 -28.87 -5.07
C ARG A 66 14.38 -29.96 -6.01
N ASP A 67 13.48 -30.60 -6.75
CA ASP A 67 13.83 -31.68 -7.70
C ASP A 67 14.62 -31.13 -8.89
N GLU A 68 14.34 -29.89 -9.30
CA GLU A 68 15.08 -29.14 -10.32
C GLU A 68 16.44 -28.61 -9.85
N GLN A 69 16.83 -28.89 -8.59
CA GLN A 69 18.06 -28.40 -7.97
C GLN A 69 18.20 -26.87 -8.05
N ILE A 70 17.09 -26.14 -7.90
CA ILE A 70 17.11 -24.69 -7.73
C ILE A 70 17.84 -24.38 -6.41
N GLY A 71 18.89 -23.55 -6.49
CA GLY A 71 19.73 -23.22 -5.34
C GLY A 71 19.34 -21.93 -4.63
N PHE A 72 18.43 -21.13 -5.20
CA PHE A 72 18.01 -19.86 -4.62
C PHE A 72 16.65 -19.39 -5.17
N LEU A 73 15.80 -18.81 -4.32
CA LEU A 73 14.54 -18.21 -4.74
C LEU A 73 14.59 -16.68 -4.65
N LEU A 74 13.99 -16.02 -5.64
CA LEU A 74 13.58 -14.62 -5.56
C LEU A 74 12.05 -14.61 -5.51
N ILE A 75 11.46 -14.24 -4.38
CA ILE A 75 10.00 -14.33 -4.23
C ILE A 75 9.39 -12.98 -3.93
N ASN A 76 8.36 -12.62 -4.69
CA ASN A 76 7.42 -11.57 -4.35
C ASN A 76 6.06 -12.23 -4.15
N PRO A 77 5.67 -12.58 -2.91
CA PRO A 77 4.40 -13.24 -2.65
C PRO A 77 3.18 -12.33 -2.85
N ALA A 78 3.38 -11.03 -3.12
CA ALA A 78 2.33 -10.03 -3.26
C ALA A 78 1.37 -10.05 -2.06
N ALA A 79 0.06 -10.22 -2.27
CA ALA A 79 -0.90 -10.25 -1.18
C ALA A 79 -0.71 -11.45 -0.23
N PHE A 80 -0.18 -12.58 -0.73
CA PHE A 80 0.05 -13.77 0.08
C PHE A 80 1.11 -13.57 1.16
N THR A 81 1.93 -12.52 1.04
CA THR A 81 2.88 -12.08 2.08
C THR A 81 2.23 -12.02 3.45
N HIS A 82 0.98 -11.57 3.51
CA HIS A 82 0.29 -11.23 4.76
C HIS A 82 -0.68 -12.32 5.22
N THR A 83 -0.82 -13.41 4.45
CA THR A 83 -1.89 -14.40 4.68
C THR A 83 -1.43 -15.85 4.58
N SER A 84 -0.40 -16.14 3.78
CA SER A 84 -0.08 -17.51 3.38
C SER A 84 0.97 -18.14 4.28
N VAL A 85 0.50 -18.81 5.33
CA VAL A 85 1.32 -19.76 6.09
C VAL A 85 1.66 -21.00 5.23
N ALA A 86 0.79 -21.36 4.28
CA ALA A 86 0.99 -22.54 3.44
C ALA A 86 2.20 -22.40 2.50
N ILE A 87 2.38 -21.24 1.83
CA ILE A 87 3.57 -20.99 1.00
C ILE A 87 4.82 -20.89 1.89
N ARG A 88 4.71 -20.24 3.06
CA ARG A 88 5.81 -20.15 4.04
C ARG A 88 6.34 -21.55 4.40
N ASP A 89 5.43 -22.46 4.77
CA ASP A 89 5.81 -23.82 5.17
C ASP A 89 6.34 -24.64 4.00
N ALA A 90 5.86 -24.41 2.77
CA ALA A 90 6.42 -25.02 1.57
C ALA A 90 7.89 -24.60 1.35
N ILE A 91 8.22 -23.31 1.51
CA ILE A 91 9.60 -22.83 1.43
C ILE A 91 10.46 -23.49 2.52
N ALA A 92 9.99 -23.47 3.77
CA ALA A 92 10.68 -24.09 4.89
C ALA A 92 10.96 -25.59 4.67
N ALA A 93 9.99 -26.33 4.12
CA ALA A 93 10.10 -27.76 3.84
C ALA A 93 11.14 -28.09 2.74
N THR A 94 11.35 -27.18 1.78
CA THR A 94 12.37 -27.36 0.75
C THR A 94 13.77 -26.96 1.21
N GLY A 95 13.88 -26.03 2.17
CA GLY A 95 15.14 -25.50 2.66
C GLY A 95 15.92 -24.66 1.64
N ILE A 96 15.27 -24.22 0.56
CA ILE A 96 15.91 -23.39 -0.47
C ILE A 96 16.01 -21.96 0.08
N PRO A 97 17.21 -21.36 0.15
CA PRO A 97 17.37 -19.98 0.61
C PRO A 97 16.69 -19.00 -0.33
N PHE A 98 16.15 -17.90 0.21
CA PHE A 98 15.38 -16.95 -0.59
C PHE A 98 15.50 -15.50 -0.13
N VAL A 99 15.25 -14.59 -1.07
CA VAL A 99 15.03 -13.16 -0.78
C VAL A 99 13.58 -12.81 -1.06
N GLU A 100 12.96 -12.12 -0.11
CA GLU A 100 11.63 -11.55 -0.22
C GLU A 100 11.69 -10.17 -0.89
N ILE A 101 10.79 -9.93 -1.83
CA ILE A 101 10.79 -8.72 -2.67
C ILE A 101 9.40 -8.09 -2.68
N HIS A 102 9.35 -6.79 -2.45
CA HIS A 102 8.15 -5.96 -2.57
C HIS A 102 8.41 -4.74 -3.47
N LEU A 103 7.56 -4.54 -4.46
CA LEU A 103 7.65 -3.37 -5.35
C LEU A 103 7.45 -2.06 -4.56
N SER A 104 6.41 -2.01 -3.73
CA SER A 104 6.08 -0.88 -2.86
C SER A 104 6.74 -1.01 -1.48
N ASN A 105 6.85 0.09 -0.74
CA ASN A 105 7.21 0.04 0.67
C ASN A 105 5.99 -0.41 1.49
N VAL A 106 6.01 -1.67 1.94
CA VAL A 106 4.89 -2.28 2.68
C VAL A 106 4.65 -1.65 4.05
N HIS A 107 5.66 -1.01 4.66
CA HIS A 107 5.56 -0.35 5.97
C HIS A 107 4.99 1.07 5.89
N ARG A 108 4.75 1.60 4.69
CA ARG A 108 4.09 2.89 4.45
C ARG A 108 2.65 2.71 3.94
N ARG A 109 2.12 1.50 4.10
CA ARG A 109 0.83 1.09 3.59
C ARG A 109 -0.11 0.75 4.73
N GLU A 110 -1.24 0.14 4.40
CA GLU A 110 -2.23 -0.31 5.37
C GLU A 110 -1.60 -1.23 6.42
N ALA A 111 -2.00 -1.13 7.69
CA ALA A 111 -1.36 -1.82 8.81
C ALA A 111 -1.24 -3.34 8.62
N PHE A 112 -2.22 -3.98 7.97
CA PHE A 112 -2.19 -5.42 7.68
C PHE A 112 -1.04 -5.82 6.73
N ARG A 113 -0.44 -4.88 6.00
CA ARG A 113 0.70 -5.13 5.10
C ARG A 113 2.05 -5.07 5.81
N HIS A 114 2.07 -4.66 7.07
CA HIS A 114 3.32 -4.52 7.82
C HIS A 114 3.84 -5.87 8.31
N VAL A 115 2.99 -6.90 8.31
CA VAL A 115 3.31 -8.25 8.75
C VAL A 115 3.58 -9.14 7.55
N SER A 116 4.74 -9.79 7.53
CA SER A 116 5.08 -10.81 6.55
C SER A 116 5.15 -12.18 7.21
N CYS A 117 4.54 -13.18 6.59
CA CYS A 117 4.70 -14.58 6.95
C CYS A 117 6.08 -15.14 6.54
N PHE A 118 6.90 -14.38 5.81
CA PHE A 118 8.11 -14.89 5.16
C PHE A 118 9.40 -14.28 5.70
N SER A 119 9.36 -13.05 6.20
CA SER A 119 10.55 -12.27 6.54
C SER A 119 11.43 -12.90 7.62
N ASP A 120 10.87 -13.76 8.48
CA ASP A 120 11.60 -14.51 9.51
C ASP A 120 12.46 -15.64 8.92
N LEU A 121 12.10 -16.16 7.74
CA LEU A 121 12.81 -17.23 7.03
C LEU A 121 13.71 -16.71 5.90
N ALA A 122 13.55 -15.45 5.50
CA ALA A 122 14.26 -14.87 4.36
C ALA A 122 15.72 -14.52 4.68
N GLU A 123 16.62 -14.70 3.72
CA GLU A 123 18.01 -14.20 3.77
C GLU A 123 18.06 -12.66 3.75
N GLY A 124 16.98 -12.03 3.28
CA GLY A 124 16.81 -10.59 3.28
C GLY A 124 15.48 -10.19 2.66
N VAL A 125 15.06 -8.95 2.97
CA VAL A 125 13.83 -8.36 2.45
C VAL A 125 14.16 -7.07 1.71
N ILE A 126 13.68 -6.94 0.48
CA ILE A 126 13.84 -5.73 -0.34
C ILE A 126 12.45 -5.15 -0.62
N CYS A 127 12.15 -3.97 -0.09
CA CYS A 127 10.87 -3.30 -0.31
C CYS A 127 11.01 -1.86 -0.80
N GLY A 128 10.09 -1.41 -1.66
CA GLY A 128 9.96 0.01 -2.02
C GLY A 128 10.89 0.52 -3.11
N LEU A 129 11.63 -0.36 -3.78
CA LEU A 129 12.51 0.01 -4.90
C LEU A 129 11.86 -0.21 -6.28
N GLY A 130 10.54 -0.43 -6.31
CA GLY A 130 9.82 -0.83 -7.52
C GLY A 130 10.42 -2.11 -8.11
N TRP A 131 10.35 -2.23 -9.44
CA TRP A 131 10.89 -3.40 -10.14
C TRP A 131 12.40 -3.57 -10.01
N ARG A 132 13.12 -2.48 -9.70
CA ARG A 132 14.58 -2.51 -9.49
C ARG A 132 14.95 -3.33 -8.25
N GLY A 133 14.00 -3.62 -7.35
CA GLY A 133 14.20 -4.54 -6.24
C GLY A 133 14.67 -5.92 -6.69
N TYR A 134 14.09 -6.45 -7.78
CA TYR A 134 14.52 -7.71 -8.41
C TYR A 134 15.98 -7.67 -8.84
N LEU A 135 16.43 -6.51 -9.34
CA LEU A 135 17.80 -6.30 -9.80
C LEU A 135 18.78 -5.90 -8.69
N ASN A 136 18.36 -5.70 -7.45
CA ASN A 136 19.26 -5.35 -6.34
C ASN A 136 19.57 -6.54 -5.42
N THR A 137 19.12 -7.72 -5.80
CA THR A 137 19.57 -8.98 -5.19
C THR A 137 21.05 -9.18 -5.55
N LYS A 138 21.91 -9.30 -4.53
CA LYS A 138 23.30 -9.72 -4.75
C LYS A 138 23.28 -11.20 -5.10
N LEU A 139 23.24 -11.49 -6.40
CA LEU A 139 23.43 -12.83 -6.95
C LEU A 139 24.91 -13.25 -6.80
N ARG A 140 25.40 -13.35 -5.56
CA ARG A 140 26.68 -14.00 -5.26
C ARG A 140 26.37 -15.36 -4.67
N TYR A 141 26.41 -16.37 -5.52
CA TYR A 141 26.39 -17.77 -5.13
C TYR A 141 27.63 -18.06 -4.26
N SER A 142 27.43 -18.30 -2.97
CA SER A 142 28.43 -18.96 -2.11
C SER A 142 28.12 -20.46 -2.10
N GLY A 143 28.80 -21.21 -2.97
CA GLY A 143 28.78 -22.68 -2.88
C GLY A 143 29.35 -23.15 -1.53
N PRO A 144 29.07 -24.40 -1.11
CA PRO A 144 29.55 -24.93 0.15
C PRO A 144 31.06 -25.18 0.06
N GLY A 145 31.85 -24.35 0.74
CA GLY A 145 33.26 -24.54 1.03
C GLY A 145 33.50 -24.26 2.52
N PRO A 146 34.48 -24.92 3.17
CA PRO A 146 34.57 -25.04 4.62
C PRO A 146 35.20 -23.81 5.28
N ASP A 147 34.64 -22.62 5.05
CA ASP A 147 35.00 -21.40 5.79
C ASP A 147 33.81 -20.44 5.87
N ALA A 148 32.79 -20.85 6.63
CA ALA A 148 31.71 -19.96 7.06
C ALA A 148 32.20 -18.78 7.95
N ALA A 149 33.49 -18.78 8.32
CA ALA A 149 34.11 -17.77 9.18
C ALA A 149 34.92 -16.69 8.43
N SER A 150 35.13 -16.78 7.11
CA SER A 150 35.74 -15.68 6.33
C SER A 150 34.71 -14.71 5.73
N ILE A 151 33.45 -14.82 6.18
CA ILE A 151 32.27 -14.12 5.65
C ILE A 151 32.14 -12.69 6.23
N TRP A 152 32.75 -12.42 7.39
CA TRP A 152 32.83 -11.07 7.95
C TRP A 152 34.15 -10.39 7.57
N GLY A 153 34.13 -9.62 6.49
CA GLY A 153 35.08 -8.51 6.35
C GLY A 153 34.90 -7.50 7.49
N PRO A 154 35.90 -6.63 7.77
CA PRO A 154 35.84 -5.70 8.90
C PRO A 154 34.62 -4.76 8.80
N PRO A 155 34.13 -4.23 9.93
CA PRO A 155 32.89 -3.44 9.98
C PRO A 155 32.96 -2.20 9.07
N MET A 156 31.83 -1.90 8.43
CA MET A 156 31.53 -0.79 7.50
C MET A 156 32.65 0.26 7.26
N ASP A 157 33.25 0.22 6.06
CA ASP A 157 34.19 1.23 5.56
C ASP A 157 33.47 2.54 5.16
N LEU A 158 34.06 3.70 5.48
CA LEU A 158 33.65 5.06 5.08
C LEU A 158 33.30 5.18 3.58
N ARG A 159 33.95 4.38 2.73
CA ARG A 159 33.67 4.32 1.28
C ARG A 159 32.25 3.79 0.98
N LYS A 160 31.78 2.77 1.73
CA LYS A 160 30.42 2.23 1.58
C LYS A 160 29.36 3.21 2.11
N LEU A 161 29.67 3.92 3.21
CA LEU A 161 28.80 4.96 3.75
C LEU A 161 28.65 6.12 2.75
N LYS A 162 29.74 6.54 2.11
CA LYS A 162 29.69 7.57 1.05
C LYS A 162 28.87 7.11 -0.15
N THR A 163 29.00 5.86 -0.59
CA THR A 163 28.15 5.31 -1.67
C THR A 163 26.68 5.25 -1.28
N LEU A 164 26.34 4.90 -0.04
CA LEU A 164 24.97 4.94 0.48
C LEU A 164 24.43 6.37 0.55
N ILE A 165 25.24 7.34 1.00
CA ILE A 165 24.87 8.76 1.05
C ILE A 165 24.69 9.33 -0.36
N ASP A 166 25.59 9.03 -1.29
CA ASP A 166 25.52 9.47 -2.69
C ASP A 166 24.28 8.86 -3.36
N LEU A 167 23.99 7.57 -3.11
CA LEU A 167 22.79 6.88 -3.59
C LEU A 167 21.51 7.51 -3.03
N VAL A 168 21.47 7.80 -1.72
CA VAL A 168 20.32 8.45 -1.05
C VAL A 168 20.13 9.90 -1.54
N SER A 169 21.22 10.61 -1.82
CA SER A 169 21.18 12.00 -2.29
C SER A 169 20.70 12.11 -3.75
N GLU A 170 21.08 11.17 -4.62
CA GLU A 170 20.66 11.13 -6.03
C GLU A 170 19.25 10.54 -6.23
N SER A 171 18.76 9.73 -5.29
CA SER A 171 17.48 8.99 -5.43
C SER A 171 16.27 9.67 -4.77
N GLY A 172 16.44 10.81 -4.10
CA GLY A 172 15.34 11.51 -3.43
C GLY A 172 14.75 10.76 -2.23
N ILE A 173 15.53 9.87 -1.61
CA ILE A 173 15.11 9.07 -0.46
C ILE A 173 15.07 9.95 0.80
N SER A 174 13.92 9.99 1.47
CA SER A 174 13.72 10.76 2.72
C SER A 174 14.28 10.05 3.96
N GLU A 175 14.34 8.71 3.93
CA GLU A 175 14.82 7.89 5.04
C GLU A 175 15.31 6.52 4.54
N LEU A 176 16.45 6.06 5.06
CA LEU A 176 17.03 4.74 4.81
C LEU A 176 17.49 4.13 6.14
N GLU A 177 16.95 2.98 6.52
CA GLU A 177 17.38 2.20 7.69
C GLU A 177 18.03 0.89 7.23
N VAL A 178 19.26 0.64 7.67
CA VAL A 178 20.02 -0.58 7.39
C VAL A 178 20.48 -1.17 8.72
N THR A 179 20.18 -2.44 8.93
CA THR A 179 20.60 -3.21 10.10
C THR A 179 21.57 -4.30 9.67
N GLU A 180 22.78 -4.32 10.24
CA GLU A 180 23.79 -5.35 9.99
C GLU A 180 24.35 -5.82 11.35
N GLY A 181 24.03 -7.05 11.75
CA GLY A 181 24.38 -7.58 13.08
C GLY A 181 23.70 -6.81 14.21
N GLU A 182 24.48 -6.35 15.19
CA GLU A 182 24.00 -5.50 16.31
C GLU A 182 23.96 -4.00 15.96
N GLY A 183 24.38 -3.60 14.75
CA GLY A 183 24.45 -2.21 14.33
C GLY A 183 23.21 -1.76 13.55
N LYS A 184 22.53 -0.72 14.05
CA LYS A 184 21.42 -0.04 13.37
C LYS A 184 21.88 1.31 12.82
N VAL A 185 21.83 1.48 11.50
CA VAL A 185 22.16 2.75 10.83
C VAL A 185 20.89 3.32 10.20
N ARG A 186 20.41 4.43 10.77
CA ARG A 186 19.24 5.17 10.30
C ARG A 186 19.68 6.52 9.72
N ILE A 187 19.47 6.72 8.43
CA ILE A 187 19.81 7.96 7.72
C ILE A 187 18.50 8.68 7.41
N VAL A 188 18.27 9.83 8.05
CA VAL A 188 17.07 10.67 7.85
C VAL A 188 17.50 12.00 7.25
N LYS A 189 16.90 12.40 6.12
CA LYS A 189 17.11 13.72 5.54
C LYS A 189 16.12 14.70 6.16
N ASN A 190 16.58 15.47 7.15
CA ASN A 190 15.74 16.49 7.81
C ASN A 190 15.58 17.69 6.87
N ALA A 191 14.42 17.82 6.21
CA ALA A 191 14.00 19.05 5.58
C ALA A 191 13.12 19.83 6.57
N ALA A 192 13.50 21.07 6.87
CA ALA A 192 12.68 21.96 7.70
C ALA A 192 11.28 22.14 7.07
N PRO A 193 10.20 22.22 7.87
CA PRO A 193 8.88 22.47 7.34
C PRO A 193 8.84 23.89 6.74
N VAL A 194 8.70 23.96 5.41
CA VAL A 194 8.38 25.20 4.72
C VAL A 194 6.89 25.45 4.93
N TYR A 195 6.57 26.39 5.81
CA TYR A 195 5.24 26.99 5.89
C TYR A 195 5.02 27.83 4.63
N LEU A 196 4.21 27.34 3.69
CA LEU A 196 3.66 28.17 2.62
C LEU A 196 2.47 28.96 3.19
N SER A 197 2.72 30.21 3.56
CA SER A 197 1.67 31.20 3.79
C SER A 197 1.00 31.54 2.46
N SER A 198 -0.23 31.09 2.24
CA SER A 198 -1.05 31.59 1.14
C SER A 198 -1.61 32.97 1.50
N GLN A 199 -0.95 34.03 1.04
CA GLN A 199 -1.57 35.35 0.97
C GLN A 199 -2.49 35.39 -0.26
N ALA A 200 -3.81 35.44 0.00
CA ALA A 200 -4.79 35.72 -1.03
C ALA A 200 -4.68 37.18 -1.46
N GLN A 201 -4.13 37.42 -2.66
CA GLN A 201 -4.25 38.72 -3.32
C GLN A 201 -5.61 38.82 -4.01
N TYR A 202 -6.46 39.70 -3.49
CA TYR A 202 -7.67 40.16 -4.16
C TYR A 202 -7.29 40.97 -5.42
N ALA A 203 -7.74 40.51 -6.59
CA ALA A 203 -7.80 41.32 -7.80
C ALA A 203 -9.18 41.99 -7.90
N PRO A 204 -9.27 43.31 -8.19
CA PRO A 204 -10.56 43.98 -8.32
C PRO A 204 -11.24 43.63 -9.66
N ALA A 205 -12.55 43.41 -9.59
CA ALA A 205 -13.42 43.09 -10.72
C ALA A 205 -13.63 44.33 -11.63
N PRO A 206 -13.64 44.18 -12.97
CA PRO A 206 -14.06 45.24 -13.86
C PRO A 206 -15.60 45.33 -13.90
N GLN A 207 -16.10 46.55 -13.73
CA GLN A 207 -17.52 46.88 -13.87
C GLN A 207 -17.87 47.01 -15.35
N VAL A 208 -18.98 46.41 -15.77
CA VAL A 208 -19.58 46.66 -17.08
C VAL A 208 -20.97 47.26 -16.89
N ILE A 209 -21.12 48.43 -17.50
CA ILE A 209 -22.27 49.34 -17.49
C ILE A 209 -23.39 48.73 -18.36
N GLY A 210 -24.62 48.76 -17.85
CA GLY A 210 -25.79 48.21 -18.54
C GLY A 210 -26.37 49.13 -19.63
N ALA A 211 -27.08 48.52 -20.57
CA ALA A 211 -28.20 49.11 -21.32
C ALA A 211 -29.06 48.00 -21.99
N PRO A 212 -30.35 48.25 -22.31
CA PRO A 212 -31.43 47.26 -22.21
C PRO A 212 -32.00 46.77 -23.56
N GLY A 213 -32.80 45.68 -23.55
CA GLY A 213 -33.71 45.31 -24.65
C GLY A 213 -34.09 43.83 -24.70
N ALA A 214 -35.41 43.55 -24.65
CA ALA A 214 -36.10 42.24 -24.59
C ALA A 214 -36.29 41.56 -25.97
N PRO A 215 -37.11 40.50 -26.17
CA PRO A 215 -37.56 39.38 -25.30
C PRO A 215 -37.41 37.95 -25.92
N ALA A 216 -37.65 36.94 -25.06
CA ALA A 216 -38.27 35.63 -25.31
C ALA A 216 -37.63 34.56 -26.24
N ALA A 217 -37.35 33.39 -25.66
CA ALA A 217 -37.83 32.09 -26.16
C ALA A 217 -37.91 31.07 -25.01
N ALA A 218 -39.05 30.41 -24.90
CA ALA A 218 -39.37 29.37 -23.93
C ALA A 218 -38.79 28.00 -24.32
N GLN A 219 -38.57 27.14 -23.33
CA GLN A 219 -38.76 25.67 -23.37
C GLN A 219 -38.54 25.11 -21.95
N THR A 220 -39.63 24.89 -21.21
CA THR A 220 -40.31 23.61 -20.91
C THR A 220 -39.66 22.79 -19.79
N GLU A 221 -40.32 22.89 -18.65
CA GLU A 221 -40.23 22.03 -17.48
C GLU A 221 -40.56 20.57 -17.82
N SER A 222 -39.86 19.65 -17.17
CA SER A 222 -40.32 18.28 -16.93
C SER A 222 -40.04 17.99 -15.47
N GLY A 223 -41.11 18.01 -14.67
CA GLY A 223 -41.06 17.77 -13.24
C GLY A 223 -40.74 16.31 -12.90
N SER A 224 -39.94 16.13 -11.85
CA SER A 224 -39.97 14.95 -11.00
C SER A 224 -40.12 15.40 -9.54
N PRO A 225 -40.75 14.59 -8.68
CA PRO A 225 -41.41 15.07 -7.47
C PRO A 225 -40.41 15.53 -6.41
N ALA A 226 -40.74 16.64 -5.75
CA ALA A 226 -40.03 17.14 -4.59
C ALA A 226 -40.06 16.09 -3.44
N ALA A 227 -38.89 15.63 -3.04
CA ALA A 227 -38.69 14.96 -1.76
C ALA A 227 -38.93 15.96 -0.61
N PRO A 228 -39.40 15.52 0.57
CA PRO A 228 -39.71 16.43 1.67
C PRO A 228 -38.46 17.19 2.11
N ALA A 229 -38.58 18.50 2.30
CA ALA A 229 -37.55 19.31 2.91
C ALA A 229 -37.37 18.88 4.38
N THR A 230 -36.39 18.02 4.64
CA THR A 230 -35.89 17.75 5.99
C THR A 230 -35.18 19.00 6.51
N ALA A 231 -35.60 19.45 7.69
CA ALA A 231 -35.03 20.58 8.40
C ALA A 231 -33.50 20.48 8.46
N THR A 232 -32.81 21.57 8.14
CA THR A 232 -31.35 21.67 8.27
C THR A 232 -30.98 21.41 9.74
N PRO A 233 -30.23 20.35 10.07
CA PRO A 233 -29.86 20.08 11.44
C PRO A 233 -28.98 21.23 11.96
N GLN A 234 -29.32 21.80 13.11
CA GLN A 234 -28.47 22.79 13.78
C GLN A 234 -27.27 22.07 14.40
N GLY A 235 -26.16 22.02 13.67
CA GLY A 235 -24.91 21.41 14.12
C GLY A 235 -23.94 21.14 12.97
N HIS A 236 -22.77 20.63 13.31
CA HIS A 236 -21.79 20.13 12.35
C HIS A 236 -22.23 18.76 11.84
N VAL A 237 -22.45 18.64 10.53
CA VAL A 237 -22.97 17.42 9.93
C VAL A 237 -21.82 16.56 9.44
N VAL A 238 -21.67 15.37 10.02
CA VAL A 238 -20.74 14.35 9.51
C VAL A 238 -21.45 13.58 8.40
N THR A 239 -20.81 13.46 7.24
CA THR A 239 -21.37 12.81 6.05
C THR A 239 -20.59 11.55 5.68
N SER A 240 -21.22 10.69 4.89
CA SER A 240 -20.57 9.47 4.39
C SER A 240 -19.52 9.78 3.32
N PRO A 241 -18.26 9.36 3.47
CA PRO A 241 -17.22 9.55 2.44
C PRO A 241 -17.29 8.51 1.32
N MET A 242 -18.24 7.56 1.37
CA MET A 242 -18.35 6.46 0.39
C MET A 242 -19.77 5.89 0.30
N VAL A 243 -20.02 5.06 -0.71
CA VAL A 243 -21.27 4.29 -0.81
C VAL A 243 -21.11 2.96 -0.08
N GLY A 244 -22.07 2.57 0.75
CA GLY A 244 -22.00 1.31 1.49
C GLY A 244 -23.18 1.09 2.43
N THR A 245 -23.02 0.16 3.38
CA THR A 245 -24.02 -0.14 4.42
C THR A 245 -23.54 0.41 5.76
N PHE A 246 -24.35 1.25 6.40
CA PHE A 246 -24.04 1.90 7.67
C PHE A 246 -24.27 0.96 8.85
N TYR A 247 -23.29 0.87 9.75
CA TYR A 247 -23.38 0.11 10.99
C TYR A 247 -22.93 0.95 12.18
N ARG A 248 -23.66 0.80 13.30
CA ARG A 248 -23.41 1.55 14.53
C ARG A 248 -22.41 0.90 15.47
N ALA A 249 -22.11 -0.38 15.28
CA ALA A 249 -21.29 -1.20 16.17
C ALA A 249 -20.21 -1.96 15.37
N PRO A 250 -19.09 -2.35 15.99
CA PRO A 250 -18.00 -3.07 15.32
C PRO A 250 -18.39 -4.49 14.88
N SER A 251 -19.39 -5.08 15.53
CA SER A 251 -19.90 -6.41 15.22
C SER A 251 -21.34 -6.58 15.73
N PRO A 252 -22.09 -7.57 15.23
CA PRO A 252 -23.43 -7.86 15.74
C PRO A 252 -23.41 -8.16 17.25
N GLY A 253 -24.18 -7.40 18.03
CA GLY A 253 -24.30 -7.57 19.48
C GLY A 253 -23.25 -6.83 20.32
N ALA A 254 -22.31 -6.12 19.71
CA ALA A 254 -21.41 -5.21 20.41
C ALA A 254 -22.08 -3.85 20.67
N ASP A 255 -21.51 -3.08 21.61
CA ASP A 255 -21.97 -1.73 21.91
C ASP A 255 -21.75 -0.79 20.70
N PRO A 256 -22.63 0.20 20.49
CA PRO A 256 -22.42 1.21 19.46
C PRO A 256 -21.15 2.02 19.71
N PHE A 257 -20.48 2.44 18.64
CA PHE A 257 -19.34 3.36 18.71
C PHE A 257 -19.71 4.70 19.37
N ALA A 258 -20.92 5.18 19.10
CA ALA A 258 -21.44 6.39 19.70
C ALA A 258 -22.98 6.42 19.73
N GLN A 259 -23.52 7.14 20.70
CA GLN A 259 -24.94 7.36 20.93
C GLN A 259 -25.26 8.86 21.04
N VAL A 260 -26.53 9.21 20.87
CA VAL A 260 -26.99 10.58 21.09
C VAL A 260 -26.74 10.96 22.54
N GLY A 261 -26.07 12.10 22.76
CA GLY A 261 -25.61 12.58 24.06
C GLY A 261 -24.15 12.28 24.37
N ASP A 262 -23.49 11.41 23.61
CA ASP A 262 -22.07 11.11 23.84
C ASP A 262 -21.18 12.27 23.39
N SER A 263 -20.12 12.53 24.18
CA SER A 263 -19.06 13.45 23.79
C SER A 263 -18.01 12.73 22.96
N VAL A 264 -17.74 13.23 21.76
CA VAL A 264 -16.76 12.67 20.83
C VAL A 264 -15.61 13.64 20.59
N LYS A 265 -14.42 13.09 20.35
CA LYS A 265 -13.24 13.86 19.91
C LYS A 265 -13.08 13.78 18.40
N GLU A 266 -12.41 14.78 17.84
CA GLU A 266 -11.94 14.70 16.44
C GLU A 266 -11.02 13.47 16.29
N GLY A 267 -11.26 12.66 15.25
CA GLY A 267 -10.59 11.39 15.01
C GLY A 267 -11.17 10.19 15.77
N GLN A 268 -12.22 10.35 16.58
CA GLN A 268 -12.87 9.23 17.25
C GLN A 268 -13.79 8.48 16.28
N THR A 269 -13.67 7.16 16.19
CA THR A 269 -14.59 6.31 15.41
C THR A 269 -16.03 6.42 15.95
N ILE A 270 -16.98 6.74 15.08
CA ILE A 270 -18.40 6.93 15.41
C ILE A 270 -19.33 5.96 14.68
N CYS A 271 -18.91 5.35 13.57
CA CYS A 271 -19.61 4.25 12.91
C CYS A 271 -18.69 3.47 11.96
N ILE A 272 -19.25 2.43 11.32
CA ILE A 272 -18.62 1.72 10.21
C ILE A 272 -19.50 1.83 8.97
N ILE A 273 -18.87 1.91 7.80
CA ILE A 273 -19.51 1.71 6.51
C ILE A 273 -18.91 0.48 5.84
N GLU A 274 -19.74 -0.53 5.60
CA GLU A 274 -19.34 -1.70 4.82
C GLU A 274 -19.48 -1.40 3.32
N ALA A 275 -18.37 -1.45 2.59
CA ALA A 275 -18.35 -1.33 1.14
C ALA A 275 -17.52 -2.47 0.56
N MET A 276 -18.10 -3.26 -0.36
CA MET A 276 -17.40 -4.38 -1.01
C MET A 276 -16.74 -5.36 -0.02
N LYS A 277 -17.42 -5.69 1.08
CA LYS A 277 -16.94 -6.55 2.19
C LYS A 277 -15.78 -5.98 3.03
N LEU A 278 -15.44 -4.71 2.86
CA LEU A 278 -14.51 -3.99 3.73
C LEU A 278 -15.30 -3.13 4.72
N LEU A 279 -14.99 -3.25 6.00
CA LEU A 279 -15.54 -2.46 7.09
C LEU A 279 -14.69 -1.20 7.27
N ASN A 280 -15.17 -0.06 6.79
CA ASN A 280 -14.44 1.20 6.88
C ASN A 280 -14.93 1.99 8.09
N GLU A 281 -14.06 2.22 9.06
CA GLU A 281 -14.35 3.06 10.21
C GLU A 281 -14.47 4.53 9.79
N ILE A 282 -15.53 5.18 10.27
CA ILE A 282 -15.77 6.61 10.05
C ILE A 282 -15.49 7.35 11.35
N GLU A 283 -14.60 8.32 11.28
CA GLU A 283 -14.18 9.15 12.40
C GLU A 283 -14.97 10.46 12.43
N ALA A 284 -15.18 11.01 13.63
CA ALA A 284 -15.69 12.36 13.81
C ALA A 284 -14.66 13.38 13.31
N ASP A 285 -15.06 14.25 12.38
CA ASP A 285 -14.24 15.35 11.85
C ASP A 285 -14.29 16.62 12.72
N LYS A 286 -15.08 16.59 13.80
CA LYS A 286 -15.18 17.66 14.79
C LYS A 286 -15.47 17.09 16.17
N ALA A 287 -14.82 17.65 17.19
CA ALA A 287 -15.17 17.35 18.59
C ALA A 287 -16.49 18.03 19.00
N GLY A 288 -17.29 17.36 19.82
CA GLY A 288 -18.55 17.88 20.34
C GLY A 288 -19.45 16.80 20.91
N VAL A 289 -20.74 17.09 21.05
CA VAL A 289 -21.74 16.12 21.53
C VAL A 289 -22.59 15.65 20.36
N ILE A 290 -22.79 14.34 20.22
CA ILE A 290 -23.72 13.80 19.22
C ILE A 290 -25.14 14.23 19.57
N LYS A 291 -25.74 15.03 18.69
CA LYS A 291 -27.13 15.50 18.82
C LYS A 291 -28.09 14.57 18.12
N GLU A 292 -27.72 14.10 16.93
CA GLU A 292 -28.58 13.28 16.10
C GLU A 292 -27.77 12.25 15.33
N ILE A 293 -28.39 11.10 15.08
CA ILE A 293 -27.90 10.04 14.19
C ILE A 293 -28.95 9.91 13.09
N LEU A 294 -28.54 10.20 11.86
CA LEU A 294 -29.43 10.38 10.71
C LEU A 294 -29.54 9.14 9.82
N ALA A 295 -28.72 8.11 10.09
CA ALA A 295 -28.76 6.82 9.40
C ALA A 295 -29.16 5.68 10.35
N GLU A 296 -29.99 4.77 9.84
CA GLU A 296 -30.41 3.56 10.56
C GLU A 296 -29.37 2.45 10.43
N ASN A 297 -29.22 1.62 11.47
CA ASN A 297 -28.29 0.50 11.44
C ASN A 297 -28.69 -0.53 10.37
N GLY A 298 -27.80 -0.83 9.43
CA GLY A 298 -28.05 -1.67 8.25
C GLY A 298 -28.57 -0.90 7.02
N GLN A 299 -28.71 0.42 7.10
CA GLN A 299 -29.17 1.24 5.97
C GLN A 299 -28.08 1.40 4.90
N ALA A 300 -28.48 1.32 3.62
CA ALA A 300 -27.61 1.70 2.51
C ALA A 300 -27.44 3.23 2.47
N VAL A 301 -26.20 3.69 2.39
CA VAL A 301 -25.84 5.11 2.38
C VAL A 301 -25.04 5.48 1.12
N GLU A 302 -25.27 6.69 0.61
CA GLU A 302 -24.60 7.26 -0.55
C GLU A 302 -23.45 8.21 -0.15
N TYR A 303 -22.57 8.52 -1.11
CA TYR A 303 -21.51 9.52 -0.91
C TYR A 303 -22.12 10.88 -0.57
N GLY A 304 -21.63 11.52 0.49
CA GLY A 304 -22.11 12.79 1.00
C GLY A 304 -23.41 12.72 1.80
N GLN A 305 -23.98 11.54 2.01
CA GLN A 305 -25.20 11.39 2.81
C GLN A 305 -24.92 11.74 4.28
N PRO A 306 -25.74 12.59 4.92
CA PRO A 306 -25.63 12.89 6.35
C PRO A 306 -25.77 11.65 7.23
N LEU A 307 -24.87 11.49 8.21
CA LEU A 307 -24.84 10.36 9.15
C LEU A 307 -25.04 10.80 10.60
N PHE A 308 -24.38 11.88 11.01
CA PHE A 308 -24.42 12.39 12.38
C PHE A 308 -24.50 13.92 12.40
N VAL A 309 -25.02 14.45 13.50
CA VAL A 309 -25.00 15.88 13.82
C VAL A 309 -24.26 16.06 15.13
N ILE A 310 -23.16 16.80 15.10
CA ILE A 310 -22.32 17.12 16.26
C ILE A 310 -22.55 18.59 16.64
N GLY A 311 -22.96 18.83 17.89
CA GLY A 311 -23.27 20.16 18.42
C GLY A 311 -22.51 20.51 19.68
#